data_AF-A0A7S9GUQ7-F1
#
_entry.id   AF-A0A7S9GUQ7-F1
#
_cell.length_a   1.000
_cell.length_b   1.000
_cell.length_c   1.000
_cell.angle_alpha   90.00
_cell.angle_beta   90.00
_cell.angle_gamma   90.00
#
_symmetry.space_group_name_H-M   'P 1'
#
loop_
_entity.id
_entity.type
_entity.pdbx_description
1 polymer ?
#
loop_
_entity_poly.entity_id
_entity_poly.type
_entity_poly.pdbx_seq_one_letter_code
_entity_poly.pdbx_strand_id
1 'polypeptide(L)'
;MSWKMSFMRRGIALSVALLALSAAHATPNLDGLAGAWSGAGQMRPKDGAWEKVRCKVAYGVTKPGKAFSLDLKCASDAYKMSLSANIEQNGAQLSGNWFESEYRQGGKISGTSTDDGLIQARIEGETVAALVTIKTKGNHQSFVMDAPGSWLSQVAIELNKEAR
;
A
#
# COMPACT_ATOMS: atom_id res chain seq x y z
N MET A 1 -18.42 62.09 -58.45
CA MET A 1 -18.40 60.85 -59.25
C MET A 1 -17.30 59.95 -58.72
N SER A 2 -17.69 58.77 -58.25
CA SER A 2 -16.92 57.52 -58.05
C SER A 2 -15.41 57.59 -57.75
N TRP A 3 -15.02 57.15 -56.55
CA TRP A 3 -13.76 56.43 -56.36
C TRP A 3 -14.04 55.10 -55.65
N LYS A 4 -13.84 53.99 -56.37
CA LYS A 4 -13.87 52.64 -55.81
C LYS A 4 -12.51 52.34 -55.19
N MET A 5 -12.50 51.90 -53.93
CA MET A 5 -11.34 51.27 -53.30
C MET A 5 -11.72 49.85 -52.88
N SER A 6 -11.15 48.89 -53.59
CA SER A 6 -11.19 47.47 -53.23
C SER A 6 -10.03 47.20 -52.29
N PHE A 7 -10.32 46.71 -51.08
CA PHE A 7 -9.29 46.24 -50.14
C PHE A 7 -9.53 44.77 -49.79
N MET A 8 -8.68 43.93 -50.38
CA MET A 8 -8.51 42.53 -50.06
C MET A 8 -7.87 42.41 -48.67
N ARG A 9 -8.58 41.85 -47.68
CA ARG A 9 -8.00 41.57 -46.35
C ARG A 9 -7.58 40.10 -46.25
N ARG A 10 -6.26 39.92 -46.10
CA ARG A 10 -5.56 38.67 -45.82
C ARG A 10 -6.09 38.04 -44.52
N GLY A 11 -6.55 36.79 -44.59
CA GLY A 11 -6.92 36.00 -43.42
C GLY A 11 -5.68 35.61 -42.61
N ILE A 12 -5.66 35.93 -41.32
CA ILE A 12 -4.66 35.47 -40.35
C ILE A 12 -5.17 34.14 -39.81
N ALA A 13 -4.49 33.04 -40.15
CA ALA A 13 -4.74 31.74 -39.54
C ALA A 13 -4.11 31.71 -38.14
N LEU A 14 -4.95 31.76 -37.10
CA LEU A 14 -4.55 31.55 -35.71
C LEU A 14 -4.46 30.04 -35.45
N SER A 15 -3.25 29.49 -35.47
CA SER A 15 -3.00 28.10 -35.06
C SER A 15 -3.05 28.00 -33.53
N VAL A 16 -4.16 27.51 -32.98
CA VAL A 16 -4.29 27.19 -31.55
C VAL A 16 -3.52 25.90 -31.28
N ALA A 17 -2.35 26.01 -30.66
CA ALA A 17 -1.61 24.85 -30.17
C ALA A 17 -2.30 24.29 -28.91
N LEU A 18 -2.93 23.13 -29.04
CA LEU A 18 -3.44 22.33 -27.92
C LEU A 18 -2.25 21.80 -27.11
N LEU A 19 -1.94 22.47 -25.99
CA LEU A 19 -1.06 21.93 -24.96
C LEU A 19 -1.79 20.75 -24.29
N ALA A 20 -1.44 19.53 -24.71
CA ALA A 20 -1.83 18.33 -24.00
C ALA A 20 -1.14 18.33 -22.63
N LEU A 21 -1.88 18.73 -21.59
CA LEU A 21 -1.44 18.66 -20.20
C LEU A 21 -1.47 17.19 -19.78
N SER A 22 -0.38 16.46 -20.01
CA SER A 22 -0.21 15.12 -19.45
C SER A 22 -0.24 15.23 -17.94
N ALA A 23 -1.29 14.71 -17.29
CA ALA A 23 -1.31 14.57 -15.85
C ALA A 23 -0.16 13.65 -15.44
N ALA A 24 0.90 14.23 -14.87
CA ALA A 24 1.96 13.46 -14.23
C ALA A 24 1.34 12.86 -12.96
N HIS A 25 0.99 11.57 -13.01
CA HIS A 25 0.67 10.81 -11.82
C HIS A 25 1.97 10.73 -10.99
N ALA A 26 1.89 11.11 -9.71
CA ALA A 26 3.04 10.95 -8.84
C ALA A 26 3.31 9.44 -8.68
N THR A 27 4.57 9.11 -8.46
CA THR A 27 4.90 7.75 -8.05
C THR A 27 4.61 7.66 -6.55
N PRO A 28 3.86 6.66 -6.08
CA PRO A 28 3.59 6.50 -4.65
C PRO A 28 4.91 6.45 -3.89
N ASN A 29 5.00 7.13 -2.74
CA ASN A 29 6.19 7.04 -1.89
C ASN A 29 5.81 6.47 -0.52
N LEU A 30 6.34 5.29 -0.22
CA LEU A 30 6.10 4.58 1.04
C LEU A 30 7.12 4.90 2.14
N ASP A 31 8.11 5.76 1.88
CA ASP A 31 9.08 6.21 2.89
C ASP A 31 8.39 6.88 4.09
N GLY A 32 7.20 7.47 3.87
CA GLY A 32 6.37 8.05 4.92
C GLY A 32 5.87 7.03 5.96
N LEU A 33 5.97 5.72 5.70
CA LEU A 33 5.64 4.67 6.66
C LEU A 33 6.72 4.47 7.71
N ALA A 34 7.95 4.94 7.47
CA ALA A 34 9.09 4.71 8.34
C ALA A 34 8.79 4.98 9.83
N GLY A 35 9.27 4.09 10.69
CA GLY A 35 9.12 4.18 12.13
C GLY A 35 8.23 3.10 12.73
N ALA A 36 7.90 3.29 14.02
CA ALA A 36 7.09 2.37 14.80
C ALA A 36 5.62 2.78 14.76
N TRP A 37 4.75 1.76 14.75
CA TRP A 37 3.30 1.87 14.78
C TRP A 37 2.76 0.88 15.79
N SER A 38 1.69 1.24 16.49
CA SER A 38 0.99 0.32 17.37
C SER A 38 -0.50 0.56 17.40
N GLY A 39 -1.22 -0.48 17.80
CA GLY A 39 -2.67 -0.43 17.87
C GLY A 39 -3.27 -1.77 18.22
N ALA A 40 -4.51 -1.96 17.79
CA ALA A 40 -5.30 -3.12 18.17
C ALA A 40 -6.30 -3.49 17.07
N GLY A 41 -6.88 -4.67 17.21
CA GLY A 41 -7.91 -5.13 16.30
C GLY A 41 -8.33 -6.55 16.64
N GLN A 42 -8.66 -7.32 15.62
CA GLN A 42 -9.09 -8.70 15.74
C GLN A 42 -8.44 -9.58 14.69
N MET A 43 -8.26 -10.86 15.03
CA MET A 43 -7.83 -11.89 14.10
C MET A 43 -8.69 -13.14 14.26
N ARG A 44 -8.83 -13.92 13.21
CA ARG A 44 -9.57 -15.17 13.22
C ARG A 44 -8.76 -16.29 12.57
N PRO A 45 -8.37 -17.32 13.32
CA PRO A 45 -7.88 -18.58 12.76
C PRO A 45 -8.95 -19.24 11.89
N LYS A 46 -8.57 -20.19 11.04
CA LYS A 46 -9.49 -20.90 10.13
C LYS A 46 -10.76 -21.41 10.82
N ASP A 47 -10.58 -22.12 11.91
CA ASP A 47 -11.64 -22.85 12.63
C ASP A 47 -11.85 -22.26 14.04
N GLY A 48 -11.43 -21.01 14.26
CA GLY A 48 -11.41 -20.34 15.55
C GLY A 48 -12.42 -19.20 15.67
N ALA A 49 -12.64 -18.76 16.91
CA ALA A 49 -13.35 -17.52 17.19
C ALA A 49 -12.50 -16.30 16.82
N TRP A 50 -13.14 -15.14 16.71
CA TRP A 50 -12.44 -13.87 16.63
C TRP A 50 -11.75 -13.57 17.97
N GLU A 51 -10.47 -13.26 17.90
CA GLU A 51 -9.64 -12.92 19.04
C GLU A 51 -9.20 -11.46 18.96
N LYS A 52 -9.28 -10.74 20.09
CA LYS A 52 -8.76 -9.38 20.18
C LYS A 52 -7.24 -9.43 20.23
N VAL A 53 -6.59 -8.59 19.42
CA VAL A 53 -5.13 -8.50 19.36
C VAL A 53 -4.64 -7.10 19.65
N ARG A 54 -3.43 -7.03 20.22
CA ARG A 54 -2.58 -5.84 20.17
C ARG A 54 -1.49 -6.07 19.16
N CYS A 55 -1.24 -5.08 18.31
CA CYS A 55 -0.27 -5.18 17.24
C CYS A 55 0.76 -4.05 17.31
N LYS A 56 1.98 -4.37 16.91
CA LYS A 56 3.08 -3.43 16.68
C LYS A 56 3.68 -3.69 15.32
N VAL A 57 4.02 -2.62 14.61
CA VAL A 57 4.70 -2.68 13.31
C VAL A 57 5.90 -1.75 13.32
N ALA A 58 7.02 -2.22 12.82
CA ALA A 58 8.18 -1.38 12.54
C ALA A 58 8.45 -1.39 11.03
N TYR A 59 8.44 -0.22 10.40
CA TYR A 59 8.84 -0.04 9.02
C TYR A 59 10.26 0.53 8.95
N GLY A 60 11.15 -0.18 8.27
CA GLY A 60 12.52 0.26 8.02
C GLY A 60 12.72 0.62 6.54
N VAL A 61 13.02 1.88 6.22
CA VAL A 61 13.38 2.25 4.85
C VAL A 61 14.80 1.77 4.57
N THR A 62 14.93 0.75 3.73
CA THR A 62 16.24 0.17 3.36
C THR A 62 16.83 0.86 2.13
N LYS A 63 15.98 1.37 1.24
CA LYS A 63 16.36 2.22 0.11
C LYS A 63 15.24 3.21 -0.20
N PRO A 64 15.45 4.53 -0.01
CA PRO A 64 14.40 5.54 -0.21
C PRO A 64 13.69 5.40 -1.56
N GLY A 65 12.36 5.36 -1.52
CA GLY A 65 11.46 5.22 -2.67
C GLY A 65 11.58 3.91 -3.45
N LYS A 66 12.33 2.92 -2.95
CA LYS A 66 12.61 1.67 -3.68
C LYS A 66 12.52 0.41 -2.85
N ALA A 67 12.82 0.45 -1.56
CA ALA A 67 12.75 -0.73 -0.72
C ALA A 67 12.56 -0.38 0.75
N PHE A 68 11.79 -1.22 1.44
CA PHE A 68 11.59 -1.16 2.87
C PHE A 68 11.42 -2.56 3.46
N SER A 69 11.73 -2.69 4.74
CA SER A 69 11.41 -3.85 5.55
C SER A 69 10.22 -3.55 6.46
N LEU A 70 9.54 -4.62 6.89
CA LEU A 70 8.47 -4.58 7.87
C LEU A 70 8.66 -5.70 8.88
N ASP A 71 8.51 -5.39 10.16
CA ASP A 71 8.35 -6.35 11.24
C ASP A 71 7.01 -6.11 11.95
N LEU A 72 6.10 -7.07 11.87
CA LEU A 72 4.76 -7.06 12.46
C LEU A 72 4.69 -8.08 13.60
N LYS A 73 4.22 -7.65 14.76
CA LYS A 73 3.91 -8.52 15.90
C LYS A 73 2.49 -8.27 16.35
N CYS A 74 1.65 -9.29 16.30
CA CYS A 74 0.30 -9.27 16.88
C CYS A 74 0.19 -10.34 17.96
N ALA A 75 -0.45 -10.01 19.08
CA ALA A 75 -0.66 -10.94 20.18
C ALA A 75 -2.05 -10.78 20.79
N SER A 76 -2.67 -11.92 21.06
CA SER A 76 -3.85 -12.11 21.90
C SER A 76 -3.47 -13.04 23.07
N ASP A 77 -4.44 -13.41 23.89
CA ASP A 77 -4.23 -14.41 24.95
C ASP A 77 -4.03 -15.82 24.37
N ALA A 78 -4.62 -16.12 23.21
CA ALA A 78 -4.63 -17.45 22.61
C ALA A 78 -3.64 -17.63 21.44
N TYR A 79 -3.32 -16.57 20.69
CA TYR A 79 -2.43 -16.64 19.55
C TYR A 79 -1.47 -15.45 19.45
N LYS A 80 -0.33 -15.73 18.81
CA LYS A 80 0.70 -14.76 18.45
C LYS A 80 1.02 -14.91 16.97
N MET A 81 1.42 -13.81 16.36
CA MET A 81 1.94 -13.76 15.00
C MET A 81 3.13 -12.81 14.99
N SER A 82 4.24 -13.26 14.42
CA SER A 82 5.46 -12.47 14.25
C SER A 82 5.94 -12.62 12.82
N LEU A 83 5.61 -11.63 11.98
CA LEU A 83 5.88 -11.60 10.55
C LEU A 83 6.96 -10.57 10.23
N SER A 84 7.94 -10.97 9.43
CA SER A 84 8.93 -10.08 8.83
C SER A 84 8.80 -10.11 7.30
N ALA A 85 9.00 -8.97 6.65
CA ALA A 85 8.96 -8.87 5.20
C ALA A 85 10.02 -7.90 4.66
N ASN A 86 10.51 -8.20 3.45
CA ASN A 86 11.35 -7.30 2.66
C ASN A 86 10.63 -7.02 1.35
N ILE A 87 10.36 -5.75 1.09
CA ILE A 87 9.54 -5.30 -0.04
C ILE A 87 10.34 -4.32 -0.88
N GLU A 88 10.35 -4.58 -2.18
CA GLU A 88 10.83 -3.69 -3.22
C GLU A 88 9.64 -3.00 -3.90
N GLN A 89 9.86 -1.75 -4.29
CA GLN A 89 8.90 -0.91 -4.96
C GLN A 89 9.48 -0.46 -6.31
N ASN A 90 8.70 -0.66 -7.37
CA ASN A 90 8.99 -0.15 -8.70
C ASN A 90 7.76 0.61 -9.23
N GLY A 91 7.80 1.94 -9.14
CA GLY A 91 6.62 2.75 -9.43
C GLY A 91 5.52 2.45 -8.41
N ALA A 92 4.34 2.07 -8.90
CA ALA A 92 3.23 1.61 -8.08
C ALA A 92 3.34 0.12 -7.71
N GLN A 93 4.17 -0.68 -8.39
CA GLN A 93 4.26 -2.12 -8.13
C GLN A 93 5.10 -2.43 -6.89
N LEU A 94 4.65 -3.42 -6.13
CA LEU A 94 5.33 -3.97 -4.95
C LEU A 94 5.65 -5.45 -5.19
N SER A 95 6.85 -5.87 -4.82
CA SER A 95 7.25 -7.29 -4.81
C SER A 95 8.18 -7.57 -3.64
N GLY A 96 8.13 -8.78 -3.09
CA GLY A 96 8.94 -9.07 -1.92
C GLY A 96 8.82 -10.51 -1.42
N ASN A 97 9.42 -10.72 -0.25
CA ASN A 97 9.33 -11.96 0.51
C ASN A 97 8.81 -11.67 1.92
N TRP A 98 8.22 -12.70 2.53
CA TRP A 98 7.75 -12.66 3.90
C TRP A 98 8.05 -13.98 4.61
N PHE A 99 8.16 -13.89 5.93
CA PHE A 99 8.30 -15.02 6.82
C PHE A 99 7.58 -14.73 8.13
N GLU A 100 6.79 -15.69 8.60
CA GLU A 100 6.12 -15.67 9.90
C GLU A 100 6.75 -16.77 10.77
N SER A 101 7.25 -16.37 11.94
CA SER A 101 8.12 -17.22 12.75
C SER A 101 7.39 -18.18 13.69
N GLU A 102 6.19 -17.84 14.16
CA GLU A 102 5.46 -18.66 15.13
C GLU A 102 4.99 -19.99 14.50
N TYR A 103 4.57 -19.94 13.24
CA TYR A 103 4.09 -21.10 12.47
C TYR A 103 5.04 -21.48 11.32
N ARG A 104 6.19 -20.80 11.19
CA ARG A 104 7.24 -21.04 10.20
C ARG A 104 6.73 -21.03 8.76
N GLN A 105 5.80 -20.14 8.47
CA GLN A 105 5.25 -19.95 7.14
C GLN A 105 6.01 -18.86 6.41
N GLY A 106 6.07 -18.94 5.08
CA GLY A 106 6.71 -17.90 4.30
C GLY A 106 6.43 -18.02 2.82
N GLY A 107 6.86 -17.01 2.07
CA GLY A 107 6.75 -16.99 0.63
C GLY A 107 6.89 -15.59 0.06
N LYS A 108 6.02 -15.23 -0.88
CA LYS A 108 6.12 -14.01 -1.68
C LYS A 108 5.02 -13.00 -1.37
N ILE A 109 5.37 -11.73 -1.52
CA ILE A 109 4.44 -10.61 -1.56
C ILE A 109 4.46 -10.04 -2.97
N SER A 110 3.28 -9.74 -3.50
CA SER A 110 3.11 -8.91 -4.70
C SER A 110 1.99 -7.92 -4.46
N GLY A 111 2.00 -6.77 -5.12
CA GLY A 111 0.93 -5.81 -4.92
C GLY A 111 1.13 -4.50 -5.65
N THR A 112 0.30 -3.54 -5.28
CA THR A 112 0.35 -2.17 -5.76
C THR A 112 0.12 -1.17 -4.64
N SER A 113 0.72 0.00 -4.76
CA SER A 113 0.43 1.18 -3.95
C SER A 113 -0.10 2.31 -4.83
N THR A 114 -0.81 3.25 -4.21
CA THR A 114 -1.34 4.46 -4.83
C THR A 114 -0.95 5.69 -4.00
N ASP A 115 -0.97 6.86 -4.62
CA ASP A 115 -0.55 8.12 -3.98
C ASP A 115 -1.46 8.54 -2.81
N ASP A 116 -2.71 8.08 -2.79
CA ASP A 116 -3.68 8.34 -1.72
C ASP A 116 -3.50 7.41 -0.49
N GLY A 117 -2.43 6.61 -0.48
CA GLY A 117 -2.03 5.79 0.66
C GLY A 117 -2.72 4.41 0.73
N LEU A 118 -3.42 4.00 -0.34
CA LEU A 118 -3.95 2.64 -0.47
C LEU A 118 -2.85 1.70 -0.96
N ILE A 119 -2.74 0.54 -0.31
CA ILE A 119 -1.90 -0.57 -0.73
C ILE A 119 -2.78 -1.80 -0.84
N GLN A 120 -2.68 -2.50 -1.96
CA GLN A 120 -3.32 -3.79 -2.18
C GLN A 120 -2.26 -4.81 -2.46
N ALA A 121 -2.21 -5.88 -1.67
CA ALA A 121 -1.19 -6.90 -1.78
C ALA A 121 -1.79 -8.29 -1.75
N ARG A 122 -1.09 -9.22 -2.39
CA ARG A 122 -1.29 -10.65 -2.32
C ARG A 122 -0.09 -11.27 -1.63
N ILE A 123 -0.36 -11.98 -0.55
CA ILE A 123 0.63 -12.73 0.23
C ILE A 123 0.43 -14.20 -0.08
N GLU A 124 1.47 -14.86 -0.57
CA GLU A 124 1.42 -16.27 -0.93
C GLU A 124 2.52 -17.05 -0.24
N GLY A 125 2.18 -18.25 0.21
CA GLY A 125 3.09 -19.27 0.70
C GLY A 125 2.53 -20.65 0.38
N GLU A 126 3.13 -21.71 0.90
CA GLU A 126 2.72 -23.09 0.60
C GLU A 126 1.26 -23.38 0.98
N THR A 127 0.81 -22.87 2.12
CA THR A 127 -0.57 -23.06 2.61
C THR A 127 -1.32 -21.74 2.84
N VAL A 128 -0.75 -20.64 2.36
CA VAL A 128 -1.27 -19.29 2.56
C VAL A 128 -1.53 -18.63 1.22
N ALA A 129 -2.75 -18.14 1.03
CA ALA A 129 -3.11 -17.27 -0.08
C ALA A 129 -4.02 -16.17 0.48
N ALA A 130 -3.44 -15.00 0.73
CA ALA A 130 -4.12 -13.89 1.38
C ALA A 130 -4.19 -12.67 0.47
N LEU A 131 -5.33 -12.00 0.48
CA LEU A 131 -5.51 -10.65 -0.03
C LEU A 131 -5.43 -9.69 1.14
N VAL A 132 -4.58 -8.67 1.00
CA VAL A 132 -4.33 -7.65 2.01
C VAL A 132 -4.68 -6.29 1.42
N THR A 133 -5.41 -5.49 2.21
CA THR A 133 -5.65 -4.08 1.93
C THR A 133 -5.16 -3.26 3.10
N ILE A 134 -4.27 -2.31 2.83
CA ILE A 134 -3.79 -1.34 3.81
C ILE A 134 -4.19 0.04 3.33
N LYS A 135 -4.69 0.87 4.24
CA LYS A 135 -4.97 2.28 3.95
C LYS A 135 -4.29 3.15 4.98
N THR A 136 -3.40 4.02 4.53
CA THR A 136 -2.68 4.95 5.40
C THR A 136 -3.18 6.36 5.17
N LYS A 137 -3.58 7.04 6.24
CA LYS A 137 -3.97 8.46 6.22
C LYS A 137 -3.27 9.19 7.36
N GLY A 138 -2.24 9.96 7.02
CA GLY A 138 -1.40 10.63 8.02
C GLY A 138 -0.75 9.61 8.96
N ASN A 139 -1.04 9.72 10.25
CA ASN A 139 -0.50 8.84 11.29
C ASN A 139 -1.43 7.67 11.65
N HIS A 140 -2.48 7.42 10.87
CA HIS A 140 -3.41 6.32 11.06
C HIS A 140 -3.33 5.33 9.90
N GLN A 141 -3.36 4.04 10.20
CA GLN A 141 -3.27 2.97 9.21
C GLN A 141 -4.23 1.83 9.55
N SER A 142 -5.11 1.51 8.60
CA SER A 142 -5.95 0.30 8.68
C SER A 142 -5.29 -0.83 7.90
N PHE A 143 -5.31 -2.04 8.43
CA PHE A 143 -4.86 -3.26 7.77
C PHE A 143 -5.98 -4.30 7.83
N VAL A 144 -6.36 -4.82 6.67
CA VAL A 144 -7.33 -5.90 6.54
C VAL A 144 -6.73 -7.01 5.69
N MET A 145 -6.93 -8.25 6.11
CA MET A 145 -6.50 -9.44 5.40
C MET A 145 -7.61 -10.47 5.36
N ASP A 146 -7.81 -11.06 4.18
CA ASP A 146 -8.63 -12.25 3.97
C ASP A 146 -7.78 -13.34 3.32
N ALA A 147 -7.72 -14.51 3.97
CA ALA A 147 -6.95 -15.68 3.55
C ALA A 147 -7.79 -16.95 3.70
N PRO A 148 -8.79 -17.18 2.82
CA PRO A 148 -9.71 -18.30 2.97
C PRO A 148 -8.97 -19.64 3.04
N GLY A 149 -9.23 -20.42 4.08
CA GLY A 149 -8.66 -21.76 4.25
C GLY A 149 -7.23 -21.79 4.81
N SER A 150 -6.58 -20.63 4.97
CA SER A 150 -5.29 -20.51 5.66
C SER A 150 -5.47 -20.60 7.18
N TRP A 151 -4.42 -21.06 7.87
CA TRP A 151 -4.40 -21.21 9.34
C TRP A 151 -4.85 -19.95 10.08
N LEU A 152 -4.43 -18.78 9.58
CA LEU A 152 -4.97 -17.46 9.92
C LEU A 152 -5.83 -16.98 8.75
N SER A 153 -7.14 -16.95 8.93
CA SER A 153 -8.07 -16.71 7.84
C SER A 153 -8.46 -15.24 7.70
N GLN A 154 -8.54 -14.48 8.78
CA GLN A 154 -8.91 -13.07 8.73
C GLN A 154 -8.14 -12.23 9.74
N VAL A 155 -7.81 -11.00 9.37
CA VAL A 155 -7.22 -10.00 10.27
C VAL A 155 -7.82 -8.64 9.94
N ALA A 156 -8.17 -7.87 10.97
CA ALA A 156 -8.58 -6.48 10.85
C ALA A 156 -7.97 -5.70 12.02
N ILE A 157 -7.03 -4.80 11.73
CA ILE A 157 -6.31 -4.02 12.76
C ILE A 157 -6.22 -2.55 12.36
N GLU A 158 -6.24 -1.70 13.37
CA GLU A 158 -6.02 -0.27 13.24
C GLU A 158 -4.76 0.10 14.02
N LEU A 159 -3.88 0.89 13.38
CA LEU A 159 -2.57 1.27 13.87
C LEU A 159 -2.44 2.78 13.87
N ASN A 160 -1.75 3.30 14.89
CA ASN A 160 -1.32 4.68 14.94
C ASN A 160 0.21 4.73 14.96
N LYS A 161 0.77 5.70 14.25
CA LYS A 161 2.22 5.93 14.30
C LYS A 161 2.60 6.36 15.73
N GLU A 162 3.63 5.74 16.28
CA GLU A 162 4.13 6.09 17.60
C GLU A 162 4.81 7.46 17.54
N ALA A 163 4.57 8.29 18.57
CA ALA A 163 5.31 9.53 18.73
C ALA A 163 6.78 9.20 19.05
N ARG A 164 7.70 9.93 18.41
CA ARG A 164 9.13 9.77 18.61
C ARG A 164 9.59 10.42 19.90
#